data_AF-A0A1Y1MAR5-F1
#
_entry.id   AF-A0A1Y1MAR5-F1
#
_cell.length_a   1.000
_cell.length_b   1.000
_cell.length_c   1.000
_cell.angle_alpha   90.00
_cell.angle_beta   90.00
_cell.angle_gamma   90.00
#
_symmetry.space_group_name_H-M   'P 1'
#
loop_
_entity.id
_entity.type
_entity.pdbx_description
1 polymer ?
#
loop_
_entity_poly.entity_id
_entity_poly.type
_entity_poly.pdbx_seq_one_letter_code
_entity_poly.pdbx_strand_id
1 'polypeptide(L)'
;MERWLKSSEERFSGDVPAAVKHLKEMSLRREFLWLKQRLQMENSPVVFCHNDMQEGNILMIEDDTVTSNADAKLVLIDFEYCSYNYRAFDIANHFLEWTYDYTEKQQPYFKVTPENYPSNLQRLKYICHYLKETGSAENPLDVLREVEIFSLASHFFWALWSIVNTKSSQITFGYWEYAVERLNAYNELKTRLHKQGIKRKADGPY
;
A
#
# COMPACT_ATOMS: atom_id res chain seq x y z
N MET A 1 -1.15 12.21 -5.85
CA MET A 1 -0.15 12.41 -4.76
C MET A 1 0.31 13.86 -4.60
N GLU A 2 0.66 14.60 -5.67
CA GLU A 2 1.18 16.00 -5.55
C GLU A 2 0.25 16.95 -4.78
N ARG A 3 -1.07 16.87 -4.98
CA ARG A 3 -2.06 17.65 -4.23
C ARG A 3 -1.97 17.40 -2.72
N TRP A 4 -1.81 16.14 -2.31
CA TRP A 4 -1.72 15.76 -0.90
C TRP A 4 -0.39 16.14 -0.31
N LEU A 5 0.71 16.03 -1.06
CA LEU A 5 2.04 16.43 -0.61
C LEU A 5 2.07 17.89 -0.14
N LYS A 6 1.54 18.81 -0.96
CA LYS A 6 1.47 20.24 -0.59
C LYS A 6 0.69 20.44 0.71
N SER A 7 -0.51 19.85 0.80
CA SER A 7 -1.35 19.93 2.01
C SER A 7 -0.70 19.28 3.23
N SER A 8 0.06 18.21 3.07
CA SER A 8 0.80 17.54 4.14
C SER A 8 1.92 18.43 4.66
N GLU A 9 2.72 19.05 3.79
CA GLU A 9 3.81 19.96 4.17
C GLU A 9 3.27 21.18 4.95
N GLU A 10 2.16 21.77 4.50
CA GLU A 10 1.48 22.85 5.21
C GLU A 10 1.02 22.39 6.61
N ARG A 11 0.49 21.18 6.74
CA ARG A 11 0.03 20.65 8.04
C ARG A 11 1.17 20.29 8.99
N PHE A 12 2.29 19.79 8.46
CA PHE A 12 3.51 19.59 9.24
C PHE A 12 4.12 20.91 9.70
N SER A 13 3.95 22.02 8.98
CA SER A 13 4.55 23.31 9.39
C SER A 13 4.01 23.84 10.73
N GLY A 14 2.83 23.39 11.18
CA GLY A 14 2.23 23.78 12.47
C GLY A 14 2.68 22.94 13.68
N ASP A 15 1.95 23.10 14.79
CA ASP A 15 2.08 22.24 15.96
C ASP A 15 1.60 20.82 15.63
N VAL A 16 2.49 19.87 15.85
CA VAL A 16 2.25 18.45 15.65
C VAL A 16 2.55 17.68 16.94
N PRO A 17 1.86 16.57 17.23
CA PRO A 17 2.14 15.76 18.41
C PRO A 17 3.61 15.39 18.53
N ALA A 18 4.13 15.27 19.76
CA ALA A 18 5.52 14.88 19.99
C ALA A 18 5.89 13.57 19.28
N ALA A 19 4.93 12.63 19.24
CA ALA A 19 5.05 11.34 18.56
C ALA A 19 5.41 11.44 17.07
N VAL A 20 5.05 12.54 16.39
CA VAL A 20 5.24 12.70 14.94
C VAL A 20 6.34 13.70 14.59
N LYS A 21 7.05 14.26 15.58
CA LYS A 21 8.11 15.25 15.34
C LYS A 21 9.27 14.72 14.50
N HIS A 22 9.65 13.45 14.69
CA HIS A 22 10.69 12.81 13.89
C HIS A 22 10.33 12.76 12.39
N LEU A 23 9.04 12.72 12.04
CA LEU A 23 8.60 12.80 10.64
C LEU A 23 8.90 14.16 9.99
N LYS A 24 9.07 15.24 10.78
CA LYS A 24 9.49 16.55 10.26
C LYS A 24 10.92 16.56 9.71
N GLU A 25 11.76 15.64 10.19
CA GLU A 25 13.14 15.51 9.70
C GLU A 25 13.17 14.91 8.28
N MET A 26 12.13 14.17 7.91
CA MET A 26 11.95 13.63 6.58
C MET A 26 11.40 14.70 5.62
N SER A 27 12.18 15.04 4.59
CA SER A 27 11.68 15.89 3.51
C SER A 27 10.72 15.10 2.63
N LEU A 28 9.41 15.20 2.91
CA LEU A 28 8.36 14.52 2.14
C LEU A 28 8.47 14.80 0.63
N ARG A 29 8.79 16.03 0.23
CA ARG A 29 8.99 16.35 -1.18
C ARG A 29 10.20 15.66 -1.80
N ARG A 30 11.33 15.61 -1.10
CA ARG A 30 12.51 14.86 -1.60
C ARG A 30 12.18 13.37 -1.74
N GLU A 31 11.46 12.83 -0.77
CA GLU A 31 11.06 11.43 -0.74
C GLU A 31 10.06 11.09 -1.84
N PHE A 32 9.07 11.96 -2.08
CA PHE A 32 8.17 11.86 -3.22
C PHE A 32 8.91 11.82 -4.56
N LEU A 33 9.87 12.74 -4.77
CA LEU A 33 10.64 12.81 -6.01
C LEU A 33 11.48 11.56 -6.22
N TRP A 34 12.16 11.09 -5.17
CA TRP A 34 12.93 9.84 -5.20
C TRP A 34 12.02 8.65 -5.52
N LEU A 35 10.88 8.54 -4.84
CA LEU A 35 9.94 7.44 -5.01
C LEU A 35 9.37 7.43 -6.44
N LYS A 36 8.96 8.59 -6.96
CA LYS A 36 8.49 8.73 -8.34
C LYS A 36 9.51 8.21 -9.35
N GLN A 37 10.78 8.64 -9.23
CA GLN A 37 11.85 8.15 -10.10
C GLN A 37 12.06 6.64 -9.97
N ARG A 38 12.04 6.12 -8.73
CA ARG A 38 12.22 4.70 -8.46
C ARG A 38 11.11 3.85 -9.08
N LEU A 39 9.84 4.24 -8.94
CA LEU A 39 8.69 3.51 -9.48
C LEU A 39 8.70 3.48 -11.01
N GLN A 40 9.14 4.56 -11.66
CA GLN A 40 9.25 4.64 -13.12
C GLN A 40 10.25 3.63 -13.71
N MET A 41 11.16 3.07 -12.91
CA MET A 41 12.12 2.05 -13.35
C MET A 41 11.55 0.63 -13.39
N GLU A 42 10.39 0.38 -12.80
CA GLU A 42 9.83 -0.98 -12.66
C GLU A 42 9.04 -1.46 -13.88
N ASN A 43 8.83 -0.62 -14.90
CA ASN A 43 8.09 -0.96 -16.12
C ASN A 43 6.72 -1.65 -15.90
N SER A 44 6.12 -1.46 -14.72
CA SER A 44 4.81 -2.04 -14.42
C SER A 44 3.76 -1.46 -15.38
N PRO A 45 2.84 -2.27 -15.93
CA PRO A 45 1.83 -1.78 -16.86
C PRO A 45 0.83 -0.87 -16.15
N VAL A 46 0.38 0.14 -16.88
CA VAL A 46 -0.69 1.05 -16.46
C VAL A 46 -2.03 0.44 -16.87
N VAL A 47 -2.92 0.24 -15.89
CA VAL A 47 -4.26 -0.32 -16.06
C VAL A 47 -5.25 0.51 -15.25
N PHE A 48 -6.55 0.24 -15.40
CA PHE A 48 -7.54 0.81 -14.50
C PHE A 48 -7.47 0.08 -13.16
N CYS A 49 -7.18 0.81 -12.08
CA CYS A 49 -6.99 0.30 -10.73
C CYS A 49 -8.06 0.83 -9.79
N HIS A 50 -8.39 0.02 -8.77
CA HIS A 50 -9.25 0.43 -7.67
C HIS A 50 -8.56 1.46 -6.77
N ASN A 51 -7.26 1.25 -6.51
CA ASN A 51 -6.37 2.01 -5.63
C ASN A 51 -6.66 1.92 -4.13
N ASP A 52 -7.76 1.28 -3.73
CA ASP A 52 -8.13 1.09 -2.31
C ASP A 52 -8.71 -0.30 -2.01
N MET A 53 -7.94 -1.35 -2.32
CA MET A 53 -8.36 -2.76 -2.17
C MET A 53 -8.29 -3.28 -0.71
N GLN A 54 -8.92 -2.56 0.22
CA GLN A 54 -9.10 -2.95 1.63
C GLN A 54 -10.36 -3.84 1.83
N GLU A 55 -10.44 -4.54 2.95
CA GLU A 55 -11.44 -5.59 3.20
C GLU A 55 -12.89 -5.10 3.16
N GLY A 56 -13.15 -3.87 3.58
CA GLY A 56 -14.47 -3.23 3.52
C GLY A 56 -14.97 -2.98 2.10
N ASN A 57 -14.09 -2.97 1.10
CA ASN A 57 -14.42 -2.76 -0.31
C ASN A 57 -14.58 -4.08 -1.09
N ILE A 58 -14.47 -5.23 -0.42
CA ILE A 58 -14.60 -6.58 -1.01
C ILE A 58 -15.78 -7.29 -0.36
N LEU A 59 -16.93 -7.26 -1.02
CA LEU A 59 -18.16 -7.86 -0.50
C LEU A 59 -18.36 -9.27 -1.02
N MET A 60 -18.86 -10.16 -0.18
CA MET A 60 -19.34 -11.48 -0.58
C MET A 60 -20.85 -11.42 -0.81
N ILE A 61 -21.31 -11.90 -1.97
CA ILE A 61 -22.76 -12.02 -2.24
C ILE A 61 -23.30 -13.16 -1.37
N GLU A 62 -24.33 -12.86 -0.58
CA GLU A 62 -25.11 -13.88 0.12
C GLU A 62 -25.91 -14.70 -0.90
N ASP A 63 -25.59 -15.98 -0.99
CA ASP A 63 -26.28 -16.96 -1.83
C ASP A 63 -26.39 -18.26 -1.03
N ASP A 64 -27.58 -18.56 -0.51
CA ASP A 64 -27.86 -19.72 0.34
C ASP A 64 -27.60 -21.07 -0.37
N THR A 65 -27.38 -21.05 -1.69
CA THR A 65 -27.04 -22.24 -2.48
C THR A 65 -25.53 -22.54 -2.51
N VAL A 66 -24.69 -21.56 -2.11
CA VAL A 66 -23.24 -21.71 -2.03
C VAL A 66 -22.86 -22.45 -0.76
N THR A 67 -22.40 -23.69 -0.89
CA THR A 67 -21.98 -24.54 0.24
C THR A 67 -20.47 -24.57 0.46
N SER A 68 -19.70 -23.89 -0.40
CA SER A 68 -18.24 -23.84 -0.34
C SER A 68 -17.69 -22.43 -0.64
N ASN A 69 -16.61 -22.04 0.04
CA ASN A 69 -15.92 -20.77 -0.23
C ASN A 69 -15.35 -20.67 -1.66
N ALA A 70 -15.21 -21.80 -2.37
CA ALA A 70 -14.72 -21.80 -3.75
C ALA A 70 -15.76 -21.26 -4.75
N ASP A 71 -17.04 -21.32 -4.38
CA ASP A 71 -18.16 -20.82 -5.20
C ASP A 71 -18.64 -19.44 -4.75
N ALA A 72 -17.99 -18.86 -3.73
CA ALA A 72 -18.29 -17.53 -3.22
C ALA A 72 -18.06 -16.48 -4.31
N LYS A 73 -19.07 -15.64 -4.54
CA LYS A 73 -18.99 -14.54 -5.48
C LYS A 73 -18.59 -13.28 -4.74
N LEU A 74 -17.43 -12.74 -5.09
CA LEU A 74 -16.93 -11.48 -4.55
C LEU A 74 -17.26 -10.32 -5.50
N VAL A 75 -17.58 -9.17 -4.92
CA VAL A 75 -17.85 -7.91 -5.63
C VAL A 75 -17.01 -6.81 -5.02
N LEU A 76 -16.39 -6.01 -5.90
CA LEU A 76 -15.66 -4.82 -5.51
C LEU A 76 -16.60 -3.61 -5.55
N ILE A 77 -16.51 -2.76 -4.54
CA ILE A 77 -17.30 -1.52 -4.43
C ILE A 77 -16.40 -0.35 -4.04
N ASP A 78 -16.96 0.86 -4.03
CA ASP A 78 -16.31 2.09 -3.57
C ASP A 78 -15.04 2.49 -4.36
N PHE A 79 -15.25 2.73 -5.66
CA PHE A 79 -14.22 3.16 -6.59
C PHE A 79 -13.85 4.66 -6.44
N GLU A 80 -13.94 5.26 -5.25
CA GLU A 80 -13.70 6.69 -5.06
C GLU A 80 -12.27 7.14 -5.38
N TYR A 81 -11.30 6.24 -5.19
CA TYR A 81 -9.89 6.46 -5.55
C TYR A 81 -9.51 5.90 -6.91
N CYS A 82 -10.45 5.34 -7.67
CA CYS A 82 -10.11 4.65 -8.91
C CYS A 82 -9.47 5.57 -9.95
N SER A 83 -8.47 5.04 -10.66
CA SER A 83 -7.81 5.76 -11.74
C SER A 83 -7.01 4.80 -12.61
N TYR A 84 -6.54 5.27 -13.76
CA TYR A 84 -5.39 4.62 -14.39
C TYR A 84 -4.19 4.73 -13.46
N ASN A 85 -3.59 3.60 -13.14
CA ASN A 85 -2.42 3.50 -12.27
C ASN A 85 -1.62 2.24 -12.64
N TYR A 86 -0.44 2.07 -12.03
CA TYR A 86 0.35 0.86 -12.16
C TYR A 86 -0.36 -0.31 -11.46
N ARG A 87 -0.53 -1.46 -12.14
CA ARG A 87 -1.15 -2.66 -11.52
C ARG A 87 -0.49 -3.05 -10.20
N ALA A 88 0.83 -2.84 -10.11
CA ALA A 88 1.62 -3.21 -8.95
C ALA A 88 1.23 -2.40 -7.71
N PHE A 89 0.72 -1.17 -7.87
CA PHE A 89 0.19 -0.40 -6.77
C PHE A 89 -1.04 -1.07 -6.14
N ASP A 90 -2.00 -1.49 -6.96
CA ASP A 90 -3.26 -2.07 -6.48
C ASP A 90 -3.03 -3.39 -5.75
N ILE A 91 -2.18 -4.25 -6.34
CA ILE A 91 -1.78 -5.54 -5.74
C ILE A 91 -0.97 -5.30 -4.45
N ALA A 92 -0.01 -4.36 -4.47
CA ALA A 92 0.79 -4.05 -3.29
C ALA A 92 -0.06 -3.49 -2.15
N ASN A 93 -1.02 -2.62 -2.47
CA ASN A 93 -1.95 -2.08 -1.51
C ASN A 93 -2.76 -3.20 -0.87
N HIS A 94 -3.39 -4.06 -1.69
CA HIS A 94 -4.17 -5.18 -1.20
C HIS A 94 -3.38 -6.09 -0.24
N PHE A 95 -2.12 -6.43 -0.57
CA PHE A 95 -1.29 -7.24 0.33
C PHE A 95 -0.94 -6.54 1.64
N LEU A 96 -0.78 -5.21 1.63
CA LEU A 96 -0.51 -4.46 2.86
C LEU A 96 -1.74 -4.43 3.76
N GLU A 97 -2.94 -4.31 3.21
CA GLU A 97 -4.19 -4.28 3.98
C GLU A 97 -4.43 -5.58 4.79
N TRP A 98 -3.80 -6.71 4.44
CA TRP A 98 -3.82 -7.92 5.29
C TRP A 98 -3.20 -7.70 6.68
N THR A 99 -2.39 -6.65 6.84
CA THR A 99 -1.75 -6.30 8.11
C THR A 99 -2.56 -5.29 8.93
N TYR A 100 -3.53 -4.61 8.33
CA TYR A 100 -4.33 -3.57 8.97
C TYR A 100 -5.71 -4.13 9.33
N ASP A 101 -6.14 -3.92 10.57
CA ASP A 101 -7.48 -4.24 11.05
C ASP A 101 -8.15 -2.96 11.52
N TYR A 102 -9.19 -2.54 10.79
CA TYR A 102 -9.95 -1.32 11.05
C TYR A 102 -11.18 -1.55 11.94
N THR A 103 -11.36 -2.76 12.48
CA THR A 103 -12.48 -3.10 13.38
C THR A 103 -12.17 -2.82 14.86
N GLU A 104 -10.95 -2.38 15.16
CA GLU A 104 -10.51 -2.02 16.51
C GLU A 104 -11.38 -0.89 17.09
N LYS A 105 -11.92 -1.13 18.29
CA LYS A 105 -12.84 -0.21 18.96
C LYS A 105 -12.12 0.80 19.85
N GLN A 106 -10.89 0.52 20.22
CA GLN A 106 -10.08 1.39 21.07
C GLN A 106 -9.16 2.28 20.24
N GLN A 107 -8.78 3.45 20.77
CA GLN A 107 -7.78 4.30 20.12
C GLN A 107 -6.50 3.48 19.84
N PRO A 108 -5.91 3.54 18.62
CA PRO A 108 -6.15 4.50 17.54
C PRO A 108 -7.22 4.13 16.50
N TYR A 109 -8.09 3.18 16.80
CA TYR A 109 -9.17 2.65 15.93
C TYR A 109 -8.67 1.87 14.72
N PHE A 110 -7.42 1.40 14.80
CA PHE A 110 -6.87 0.39 13.93
C PHE A 110 -5.82 -0.41 14.70
N LYS A 111 -5.55 -1.62 14.23
CA LYS A 111 -4.45 -2.46 14.71
C LYS A 111 -3.60 -2.90 13.53
N VAL A 112 -2.28 -2.89 13.72
CA VAL A 112 -1.34 -3.43 12.73
C VAL A 112 -0.73 -4.72 13.26
N THR A 113 -0.78 -5.77 12.45
CA THR A 113 -0.16 -7.07 12.73
C THR A 113 0.74 -7.44 11.56
N PRO A 114 2.02 -7.02 11.56
CA PRO A 114 2.94 -7.25 10.44
C PRO A 114 3.09 -8.73 10.05
N GLU A 115 2.91 -9.64 11.01
CA GLU A 115 2.99 -11.10 10.81
C GLU A 115 1.87 -11.63 9.88
N ASN A 116 0.78 -10.89 9.72
CA ASN A 116 -0.31 -11.25 8.82
C ASN A 116 -0.01 -10.93 7.36
N TYR A 117 1.09 -10.22 7.05
CA TYR A 117 1.46 -9.93 5.68
C TYR A 117 1.59 -11.24 4.88
N PRO A 118 0.98 -11.34 3.68
CA PRO A 118 0.91 -12.61 2.96
C PRO A 118 2.33 -13.15 2.69
N SER A 119 2.50 -14.44 3.00
CA SER A 119 3.75 -15.16 2.73
C SER A 119 4.13 -15.08 1.26
N ASN A 120 5.41 -15.31 0.93
CA ASN A 120 5.86 -15.39 -0.46
C ASN A 120 5.02 -16.36 -1.29
N LEU A 121 4.63 -17.50 -0.71
CA LEU A 121 3.79 -18.49 -1.39
C LEU A 121 2.38 -17.96 -1.67
N GLN A 122 1.75 -17.27 -0.72
CA GLN A 122 0.43 -16.65 -0.91
C GLN A 122 0.47 -15.55 -1.96
N ARG A 123 1.48 -14.67 -1.91
CA ARG A 123 1.67 -13.60 -2.90
C ARG A 123 1.88 -14.16 -4.31
N LEU A 124 2.75 -15.17 -4.44
CA LEU A 124 2.95 -15.85 -5.74
C LEU A 124 1.69 -16.53 -6.23
N LYS A 125 0.94 -17.21 -5.35
CA LYS A 125 -0.32 -17.84 -5.73
C LYS A 125 -1.32 -16.80 -6.25
N TYR A 126 -1.48 -15.68 -5.56
CA TYR A 126 -2.34 -14.57 -6.00
C TYR A 126 -1.90 -14.04 -7.37
N ILE A 127 -0.61 -13.76 -7.55
CA ILE A 127 -0.06 -13.25 -8.82
C ILE A 127 -0.26 -14.26 -9.96
N CYS A 128 -0.03 -15.56 -9.72
CA CYS A 128 -0.28 -16.60 -10.72
C CYS A 128 -1.74 -16.65 -11.15
N HIS A 129 -2.69 -16.52 -10.22
CA HIS A 129 -4.11 -16.44 -10.55
C HIS A 129 -4.42 -15.16 -11.33
N TYR A 130 -3.93 -14.00 -10.89
CA TYR A 130 -4.10 -12.73 -11.60
C TYR A 130 -3.59 -12.80 -13.06
N LEU A 131 -2.40 -13.33 -13.28
CA LEU A 131 -1.81 -13.46 -14.62
C LEU A 131 -2.60 -14.45 -15.49
N LYS A 132 -3.05 -15.57 -14.91
CA LYS A 132 -3.91 -16.53 -15.60
C LYS A 132 -5.23 -15.90 -16.05
N GLU A 133 -5.94 -15.20 -15.15
CA GLU A 133 -7.23 -14.57 -15.46
C GLU A 133 -7.10 -13.42 -16.47
N THR A 134 -5.97 -12.72 -16.47
CA THR A 134 -5.68 -11.65 -17.46
C THR A 134 -5.08 -12.17 -18.77
N GLY A 135 -4.81 -13.48 -18.90
CA GLY A 135 -4.18 -14.06 -20.08
C GLY A 135 -2.73 -13.62 -20.29
N SER A 136 -2.05 -13.12 -19.26
CA SER A 136 -0.65 -12.68 -19.34
C SER A 136 0.32 -13.86 -19.21
N ALA A 137 1.36 -13.85 -20.06
CA ALA A 137 2.46 -14.82 -20.06
C ALA A 137 3.69 -14.32 -19.27
N GLU A 138 3.56 -13.23 -18.51
CA GLU A 138 4.66 -12.69 -17.70
C GLU A 138 5.09 -13.65 -16.61
N ASN A 139 6.36 -13.53 -16.19
CA ASN A 139 6.88 -14.32 -15.09
C ASN A 139 6.32 -13.78 -13.76
N PRO A 140 5.63 -14.61 -12.94
CA PRO A 140 5.10 -14.19 -11.65
C PRO A 140 6.15 -13.61 -10.70
N LEU A 141 7.41 -14.05 -10.80
CA LEU A 141 8.51 -13.51 -9.99
C LEU A 141 8.87 -12.08 -10.37
N ASP A 142 8.74 -11.71 -11.64
CA ASP A 142 9.02 -10.34 -12.09
C ASP A 142 7.93 -9.40 -11.56
N VAL A 143 6.66 -9.79 -11.67
CA VAL A 143 5.53 -9.06 -11.12
C VAL A 143 5.62 -8.94 -9.60
N LEU A 144 6.04 -10.00 -8.90
CA LEU A 144 6.25 -9.94 -7.45
C LEU A 144 7.29 -8.89 -7.07
N ARG A 145 8.38 -8.75 -7.84
CA ARG A 145 9.38 -7.69 -7.60
C ARG A 145 8.78 -6.30 -7.79
N GLU A 146 8.02 -6.08 -8.86
CA GLU A 146 7.30 -4.81 -9.07
C GLU A 146 6.45 -4.48 -7.83
N VAL A 147 5.61 -5.43 -7.40
CA VAL A 147 4.71 -5.29 -6.24
C VAL A 147 5.47 -4.93 -4.97
N GLU A 148 6.61 -5.58 -4.68
CA GLU A 148 7.42 -5.27 -3.50
C GLU A 148 7.96 -3.83 -3.49
N ILE A 149 8.25 -3.27 -4.67
CA ILE A 149 8.71 -1.87 -4.79
C ILE A 149 7.51 -0.92 -4.69
N PHE A 150 6.36 -1.28 -5.25
CA PHE A 150 5.13 -0.48 -5.16
C PHE A 150 4.50 -0.48 -3.76
N SER A 151 4.86 -1.40 -2.86
CA SER A 151 4.53 -1.28 -1.43
C SER A 151 5.06 0.01 -0.80
N LEU A 152 6.20 0.54 -1.27
CA LEU A 152 6.68 1.88 -0.86
C LEU A 152 5.67 2.97 -1.22
N ALA A 153 5.09 2.88 -2.42
CA ALA A 153 4.11 3.84 -2.91
C ALA A 153 2.83 3.82 -2.07
N SER A 154 2.32 2.63 -1.74
CA SER A 154 1.13 2.51 -0.88
C SER A 154 1.38 3.07 0.52
N HIS A 155 2.46 2.69 1.19
CA HIS A 155 2.80 3.26 2.51
C HIS A 155 2.89 4.79 2.47
N PHE A 156 3.63 5.33 1.50
CA PHE A 156 3.81 6.78 1.39
C PHE A 156 2.50 7.51 1.04
N PHE A 157 1.69 6.95 0.15
CA PHE A 157 0.39 7.52 -0.25
C PHE A 157 -0.56 7.65 0.94
N TRP A 158 -0.78 6.55 1.67
CA TRP A 158 -1.71 6.52 2.79
C TRP A 158 -1.22 7.27 4.02
N ALA A 159 0.10 7.39 4.21
CA ALA A 159 0.64 8.33 5.16
C ALA A 159 0.22 9.77 4.84
N LEU A 160 0.45 10.24 3.60
CA LEU A 160 0.08 11.59 3.18
C LEU A 160 -1.43 11.82 3.31
N TRP A 161 -2.25 10.84 2.88
CA TRP A 161 -3.70 10.86 3.07
C TRP A 161 -4.07 11.11 4.53
N SER A 162 -3.45 10.35 5.44
CA SER A 162 -3.75 10.42 6.86
C SER A 162 -3.40 11.78 7.46
N ILE A 163 -2.21 12.30 7.13
CA ILE A 163 -1.79 13.67 7.51
C ILE A 163 -2.79 14.71 7.01
N VAL A 164 -3.26 14.55 5.76
CA VAL A 164 -4.27 15.42 5.15
C VAL A 164 -5.67 15.19 5.74
N ASN A 165 -5.92 14.19 6.57
CA ASN A 165 -7.21 14.00 7.22
C ASN A 165 -7.25 14.39 8.70
N THR A 166 -6.09 14.56 9.35
CA THR A 166 -5.95 15.01 10.77
C THR A 166 -6.82 16.19 11.20
N LYS A 167 -7.13 17.15 10.31
CA LYS A 167 -7.93 18.36 10.59
C LYS A 167 -9.24 18.47 9.82
N SER A 168 -9.48 17.58 8.86
CA SER A 168 -10.61 17.71 7.92
C SER A 168 -11.60 16.56 7.99
N SER A 169 -11.20 15.42 8.57
CA SER A 169 -12.11 14.30 8.72
C SER A 169 -13.00 14.46 9.96
N GLN A 170 -14.23 14.00 9.84
CA GLN A 170 -15.18 13.87 10.95
C GLN A 170 -15.15 12.47 11.60
N ILE A 171 -14.39 11.54 11.01
CA ILE A 171 -14.27 10.17 11.51
C ILE A 171 -13.29 10.15 12.68
N THR A 172 -13.70 9.53 13.77
CA THR A 172 -12.82 9.28 14.92
C THR A 172 -11.80 8.21 14.56
N PHE A 173 -10.59 8.64 14.20
CA PHE A 173 -9.50 7.77 13.77
C PHE A 173 -8.15 8.37 14.17
N GLY A 174 -7.18 7.53 14.55
CA GLY A 174 -5.83 7.94 14.92
C GLY A 174 -4.97 8.33 13.72
N TYR A 175 -5.30 9.45 13.07
CA TYR A 175 -4.65 9.88 11.82
C TYR A 175 -3.13 10.11 11.97
N TRP A 176 -2.68 10.60 13.12
CA TRP A 176 -1.25 10.83 13.35
C TRP A 176 -0.51 9.51 13.57
N GLU A 177 -1.09 8.62 14.37
CA GLU A 177 -0.58 7.28 14.65
C GLU A 177 -0.47 6.48 13.35
N TYR A 178 -1.51 6.51 12.51
CA TYR A 178 -1.52 5.82 11.23
C TYR A 178 -0.47 6.40 10.26
N ALA A 179 -0.31 7.73 10.22
CA ALA A 179 0.72 8.35 9.39
C ALA A 179 2.14 7.94 9.79
N VAL A 180 2.43 7.90 11.09
CA VAL A 180 3.72 7.42 11.61
C VAL A 180 3.93 5.96 11.26
N GLU A 181 2.93 5.13 11.50
CA GLU A 181 2.99 3.70 11.22
C GLU A 181 3.33 3.43 9.75
N ARG A 182 2.60 4.06 8.82
CA ARG A 182 2.86 3.91 7.38
C ARG A 182 4.23 4.47 6.98
N LEU A 183 4.71 5.58 7.54
CA LEU A 183 6.04 6.13 7.21
C LEU A 183 7.20 5.32 7.80
N ASN A 184 7.03 4.73 8.98
CA ASN A 184 8.00 3.81 9.54
C ASN A 184 8.15 2.57 8.65
N ALA A 185 7.02 1.95 8.27
CA ALA A 185 7.00 0.82 7.35
C ALA A 185 7.63 1.16 5.99
N TYR A 186 7.37 2.37 5.45
CA TYR A 186 8.05 2.88 4.26
C TYR A 186 9.57 2.93 4.42
N ASN A 187 10.08 3.50 5.51
CA ASN A 187 11.52 3.67 5.75
C ASN A 187 12.23 2.32 5.96
N GLU A 188 11.59 1.41 6.69
CA GLU A 188 12.08 0.05 6.91
C GLU A 188 12.16 -0.72 5.59
N LEU A 189 11.09 -0.68 4.78
CA LEU A 189 11.04 -1.29 3.46
C LEU A 189 12.10 -0.71 2.53
N LYS A 190 12.24 0.62 2.48
CA LYS A 190 13.24 1.32 1.66
C LYS A 190 14.65 0.87 2.03
N THR A 191 14.95 0.78 3.32
CA THR A 191 16.24 0.30 3.84
C THR A 191 16.49 -1.16 3.46
N ARG A 192 15.48 -2.02 3.59
CA ARG A 192 15.57 -3.44 3.22
C ARG A 192 15.84 -3.62 1.73
N LEU A 193 15.09 -2.93 0.87
CA LEU A 193 15.26 -2.99 -0.59
C LEU A 193 16.62 -2.43 -1.02
N HIS A 194 17.11 -1.38 -0.37
CA HIS A 194 18.45 -0.85 -0.64
C HIS A 194 19.55 -1.88 -0.33
N LYS A 195 19.48 -2.54 0.83
CA LYS A 195 20.41 -3.63 1.21
C LYS A 195 20.36 -4.80 0.23
N GLN A 196 19.18 -5.20 -0.23
CA GLN A 196 19.01 -6.27 -1.22
C GLN A 196 19.59 -5.86 -2.59
N GLY A 197 19.39 -4.62 -3.01
CA GLY A 197 19.99 -4.08 -4.24
C GLY A 197 21.51 -4.04 -4.21
N ILE A 198 22.12 -3.75 -3.06
CA ILE A 198 23.58 -3.84 -2.86
C ILE A 198 24.04 -5.30 -3.01
N LYS A 199 23.36 -6.25 -2.36
CA LYS A 199 23.70 -7.69 -2.49
C LYS A 199 23.64 -8.17 -3.94
N ARG A 200 22.58 -7.85 -4.67
CA ARG A 200 22.45 -8.22 -6.10
C ARG A 200 23.55 -7.64 -6.99
N LYS A 201 24.07 -6.44 -6.68
CA LYS A 201 25.22 -5.87 -7.42
C LYS A 201 26.55 -6.51 -7.05
N ALA A 202 26.70 -6.96 -5.80
CA ALA A 202 27.91 -7.65 -5.33
C ALA A 202 28.00 -9.09 -5.87
N ASP A 203 26.86 -9.75 -6.09
CA ASP A 203 26.82 -11.14 -6.55
C ASP A 203 26.91 -11.31 -8.07
N GLY A 204 26.86 -10.20 -8.85
CA GLY A 204 27.08 -10.17 -10.30
C GLY A 204 26.05 -10.95 -11.15
N PRO A 205 25.74 -10.53 -12.39
CA PRO A 205 24.97 -11.37 -13.29
C PRO A 205 25.90 -12.45 -13.86
N TYR A 206 25.46 -13.71 -13.80
CA TYR A 206 26.02 -14.78 -14.64
C TYR A 206 25.81 -14.47 -16.12
#